data_AF-A0A819Q6R4-F1
#
_entry.id   AF-A0A819Q6R4-F1
#
_cell.length_a   1.000
_cell.length_b   1.000
_cell.length_c   1.000
_cell.angle_alpha   90.00
_cell.angle_beta   90.00
_cell.angle_gamma   90.00
#
_symmetry.space_group_name_H-M   'P 1'
#
loop_
_entity.id
_entity.type
_entity.pdbx_description
1 polymer ?
#
loop_
_entity_poly.entity_id
_entity_poly.type
_entity_poly.pdbx_seq_one_letter_code
_entity_poly.pdbx_strand_id
1 'polypeptide(L)'
;FSLELERVLHLFFYDYFSLGSLGHDEHVEVIPANRIKRFGNNVKFGITCTEVNGQLVCFKAHDRSHAKSAEIYAELDRLSNELKEYGHEYESSWITRPLKYDETIESVLCGHSEKLAIAFNFIQNPRPTFIQITKNLRVCGECHRATKLIAKIRQCEIIVRDANRIQHFYKNGLCSCQDHF
;
A
#
# COMPACT_ATOMS: atom_id res chain seq x y z
N PHE A 1 -15.93 -16.06 -2.05
CA PHE A 1 -15.20 -15.26 -1.06
C PHE A 1 -14.83 -16.18 0.11
N SER A 2 -13.55 -16.26 0.50
CA SER A 2 -13.09 -17.22 1.53
C SER A 2 -13.35 -16.67 2.94
N LEU A 3 -13.84 -17.51 3.86
CA LEU A 3 -14.03 -17.23 5.29
C LEU A 3 -12.76 -16.67 5.98
N GLU A 4 -11.58 -16.97 5.44
CA GLU A 4 -10.31 -16.43 5.94
C GLU A 4 -10.17 -14.93 5.66
N LEU A 5 -10.66 -14.46 4.51
CA LEU A 5 -10.60 -13.05 4.14
C LEU A 5 -11.58 -12.22 5.00
N GLU A 6 -12.77 -12.76 5.27
CA GLU A 6 -13.74 -12.12 6.18
C GLU A 6 -13.21 -12.04 7.60
N ARG A 7 -12.48 -13.04 8.09
CA ARG A 7 -11.84 -13.00 9.42
C ARG A 7 -10.70 -11.98 9.49
N VAL A 8 -9.87 -11.90 8.45
CA VAL A 8 -8.81 -10.88 8.35
C VAL A 8 -9.45 -9.50 8.33
N LEU A 9 -10.42 -9.27 7.44
CA LEU A 9 -11.15 -8.01 7.36
C LEU A 9 -11.82 -7.67 8.69
N HIS A 10 -12.55 -8.59 9.32
CA HIS A 10 -13.23 -8.34 10.61
C HIS A 10 -12.26 -7.91 11.73
N LEU A 11 -11.03 -8.43 11.76
CA LEU A 11 -10.01 -8.02 12.73
C LEU A 11 -9.34 -6.70 12.36
N PHE A 12 -9.08 -6.47 11.07
CA PHE A 12 -8.71 -5.14 10.57
C PHE A 12 -9.78 -4.13 10.96
N PHE A 13 -11.05 -4.41 10.69
CA PHE A 13 -12.22 -3.59 11.06
C PHE A 13 -12.34 -3.39 12.56
N TYR A 14 -12.14 -4.38 13.43
CA TYR A 14 -12.20 -4.20 14.89
C TYR A 14 -11.06 -3.33 15.45
N ASP A 15 -9.84 -3.49 14.93
CA ASP A 15 -8.70 -2.63 15.30
C ASP A 15 -8.81 -1.22 14.69
N TYR A 16 -9.54 -1.09 13.55
CA TYR A 16 -9.75 0.16 12.82
C TYR A 16 -10.97 0.96 13.31
N PHE A 17 -12.06 0.30 13.76
CA PHE A 17 -13.26 0.93 14.35
C PHE A 17 -13.15 1.18 15.86
N SER A 18 -12.18 0.58 16.55
CA SER A 18 -11.82 1.04 17.90
C SER A 18 -11.13 2.41 17.88
N LEU A 19 -10.77 2.90 16.69
CA LEU A 19 -10.43 4.30 16.45
C LEU A 19 -11.74 5.04 16.21
N GLY A 20 -12.08 5.94 17.12
CA GLY A 20 -13.21 6.83 16.95
C GLY A 20 -13.13 7.51 15.59
N SER A 21 -14.26 7.55 14.90
CA SER A 21 -14.50 8.52 13.85
C SER A 21 -14.12 9.91 14.35
N LEU A 22 -13.38 10.68 13.55
CA LEU A 22 -13.62 12.10 13.25
C LEU A 22 -12.37 12.82 12.74
N GLY A 23 -12.63 13.74 11.82
CA GLY A 23 -12.05 15.08 11.93
C GLY A 23 -10.71 15.28 11.25
N HIS A 24 -10.66 16.36 10.47
CA HIS A 24 -9.41 16.99 10.11
C HIS A 24 -8.57 17.27 11.36
N ASP A 25 -7.27 17.10 11.17
CA ASP A 25 -6.14 17.57 11.97
C ASP A 25 -5.75 16.82 13.25
N GLU A 26 -4.47 16.44 13.22
CA GLU A 26 -3.56 16.31 14.35
C GLU A 26 -3.93 15.28 15.42
N HIS A 27 -3.62 14.00 15.17
CA HIS A 27 -2.99 13.04 16.09
C HIS A 27 -3.07 11.63 15.46
N VAL A 28 -2.01 11.19 14.79
CA VAL A 28 -1.89 9.80 14.33
C VAL A 28 -1.58 8.93 15.56
N GLU A 29 -2.60 8.30 16.13
CA GLU A 29 -2.41 7.38 17.25
C GLU A 29 -1.76 6.08 16.75
N VAL A 30 -0.55 5.80 17.24
CA VAL A 30 0.26 4.63 16.87
C VAL A 30 -0.35 3.37 17.48
N ILE A 31 -1.14 2.62 16.71
CA ILE A 31 -1.67 1.32 17.17
C ILE A 31 -0.49 0.34 17.39
N PRO A 32 -0.45 -0.52 18.43
CA PRO A 32 0.66 -1.46 18.64
C PRO A 32 0.73 -2.56 17.57
N ALA A 33 1.90 -2.77 16.95
CA ALA A 33 2.16 -3.80 15.92
C ALA A 33 1.88 -5.25 16.38
N ASN A 34 1.81 -5.48 17.70
CA ASN A 34 1.68 -6.81 18.29
C ASN A 34 0.30 -7.47 18.09
N ARG A 35 -0.71 -6.73 17.61
CA ARG A 35 -2.04 -7.30 17.32
C ARG A 35 -2.21 -7.80 15.88
N ILE A 36 -1.58 -7.13 14.91
CA ILE A 36 -1.48 -7.61 13.50
C ILE A 36 -0.66 -8.91 13.42
N LYS A 37 0.35 -9.05 14.29
CA LYS A 37 1.24 -10.21 14.36
C LYS A 37 0.55 -11.54 14.66
N ARG A 38 -0.64 -11.57 15.26
CA ARG A 38 -1.27 -12.83 15.71
C ARG A 38 -1.76 -13.75 14.58
N PHE A 39 -1.90 -13.27 13.34
CA PHE A 39 -2.33 -14.10 12.21
C PHE A 39 -1.49 -13.98 10.93
N GLY A 40 -0.42 -13.17 10.92
CA GLY A 40 0.53 -13.12 9.79
C GLY A 40 1.16 -14.47 9.44
N ASN A 41 1.10 -15.46 10.34
CA ASN A 41 1.66 -16.79 10.13
C ASN A 41 0.79 -17.73 9.24
N ASN A 42 -0.49 -17.42 8.97
CA ASN A 42 -1.38 -18.29 8.18
C ASN A 42 -1.92 -17.69 6.87
N VAL A 43 -1.69 -16.40 6.59
CA VAL A 43 -2.14 -15.78 5.32
C VAL A 43 -1.00 -15.79 4.32
N LYS A 44 -1.08 -16.65 3.29
CA LYS A 44 -0.03 -16.81 2.26
C LYS A 44 0.16 -15.61 1.32
N PHE A 45 -0.63 -14.54 1.46
CA PHE A 45 -0.63 -13.40 0.55
C PHE A 45 -0.72 -12.06 1.30
N GLY A 46 -0.04 -11.05 0.75
CA GLY A 46 -0.07 -9.68 1.27
C GLY A 46 -1.38 -8.98 0.92
N ILE A 47 -2.00 -8.37 1.91
CA ILE A 47 -3.20 -7.53 1.80
C ILE A 47 -2.82 -6.14 2.28
N THR A 48 -3.18 -5.13 1.50
CA THR A 48 -3.06 -3.73 1.90
C THR A 48 -4.46 -3.10 1.91
N CYS A 49 -4.79 -2.40 2.98
CA CYS A 49 -6.04 -1.70 3.15
C CYS A 49 -5.82 -0.19 3.30
N THR A 50 -6.80 0.59 2.88
CA THR A 50 -6.86 2.04 3.03
C THR A 50 -8.29 2.48 3.31
N GLU A 51 -8.47 3.57 4.01
CA GLU A 51 -9.78 4.18 4.20
C GLU A 51 -9.87 5.44 3.35
N VAL A 52 -10.93 5.52 2.57
CA VAL A 52 -11.23 6.71 1.78
C VAL A 52 -12.71 7.00 1.93
N ASN A 53 -13.05 8.23 2.33
CA ASN A 53 -14.43 8.68 2.55
C ASN A 53 -15.23 7.77 3.51
N GLY A 54 -14.60 7.31 4.59
CA GLY A 54 -15.24 6.44 5.59
C GLY A 54 -15.40 4.98 5.16
N GLN A 55 -14.83 4.58 4.02
CA GLN A 55 -14.92 3.22 3.50
C GLN A 55 -13.55 2.55 3.51
N LEU A 56 -13.47 1.39 4.17
CA LEU A 56 -12.29 0.54 4.12
C LEU A 56 -12.26 -0.25 2.81
N VAL A 57 -11.20 -0.07 2.04
CA VAL A 57 -10.96 -0.77 0.77
C VAL A 57 -9.64 -1.52 0.88
N CYS A 58 -9.65 -2.80 0.51
CA CYS A 58 -8.50 -3.68 0.63
C CYS A 58 -8.16 -4.34 -0.70
N PHE A 59 -6.87 -4.51 -0.96
CA PHE A 59 -6.34 -5.07 -2.19
C PHE A 59 -5.38 -6.22 -1.89
N LYS A 60 -5.43 -7.26 -2.73
CA LYS A 60 -4.35 -8.25 -2.86
C LYS A 60 -3.41 -7.85 -4.00
N ALA A 61 -2.25 -8.50 -4.08
CA ALA A 61 -1.40 -8.33 -5.24
C ALA A 61 -2.16 -8.76 -6.52
N HIS A 62 -2.13 -7.92 -7.54
CA HIS A 62 -2.79 -8.09 -8.84
C HIS A 62 -4.33 -8.19 -8.74
N ASP A 63 -4.92 -7.58 -7.72
CA ASP A 63 -6.37 -7.62 -7.51
C ASP A 63 -7.11 -6.78 -8.56
N ARG A 64 -8.01 -7.43 -9.29
CA ARG A 64 -8.90 -6.82 -10.30
C ARG A 64 -10.37 -6.90 -9.94
N SER A 65 -10.71 -7.35 -8.72
CA SER A 65 -12.09 -7.58 -8.28
C SER A 65 -12.86 -6.29 -7.97
N HIS A 66 -12.15 -5.17 -7.74
CA HIS A 66 -12.77 -3.88 -7.46
C HIS A 66 -13.50 -3.32 -8.71
N ALA A 67 -14.66 -2.68 -8.50
CA ALA A 67 -15.47 -2.13 -9.61
C ALA A 67 -14.71 -1.08 -10.45
N LYS A 68 -13.84 -0.30 -9.82
CA LYS A 68 -12.93 0.67 -10.47
C LYS A 68 -11.59 0.09 -10.93
N SER A 69 -11.47 -1.23 -11.10
CA SER A 69 -10.18 -1.87 -11.41
C SER A 69 -9.50 -1.29 -12.65
N ALA A 70 -10.25 -0.98 -13.72
CA ALA A 70 -9.70 -0.36 -14.91
C ALA A 70 -9.04 1.01 -14.62
N GLU A 71 -9.69 1.87 -13.82
CA GLU A 71 -9.14 3.17 -13.43
C GLU A 71 -7.90 2.99 -12.54
N ILE A 72 -7.94 2.06 -11.59
CA ILE A 72 -6.81 1.75 -10.69
C ILE A 72 -5.58 1.35 -11.48
N TYR A 73 -5.74 0.48 -12.47
CA TYR A 73 -4.61 0.07 -13.31
C TYR A 73 -4.14 1.18 -14.24
N ALA A 74 -5.03 2.03 -14.75
CA ALA A 74 -4.61 3.21 -15.51
C ALA A 74 -3.80 4.19 -14.65
N GLU A 75 -4.15 4.37 -13.37
CA GLU A 75 -3.35 5.21 -12.46
C GLU A 75 -2.04 4.53 -12.06
N LEU A 76 -2.01 3.19 -11.91
CA LEU A 76 -0.76 2.45 -11.72
C LEU A 76 0.20 2.65 -12.91
N ASP A 77 -0.31 2.60 -14.14
CA ASP A 77 0.50 2.80 -15.33
C ASP A 77 1.07 4.23 -15.37
N ARG A 78 0.27 5.24 -14.99
CA ARG A 78 0.75 6.62 -14.84
C ARG A 78 1.84 6.74 -13.78
N LEU A 79 1.61 6.20 -12.58
CA LEU A 79 2.60 6.21 -11.50
C LEU A 79 3.88 5.46 -11.92
N SER A 80 3.77 4.35 -12.64
CA SER A 80 4.94 3.63 -13.14
C SER A 80 5.76 4.46 -14.12
N ASN A 81 5.08 5.16 -15.05
CA ASN A 81 5.76 6.04 -16.00
C ASN A 81 6.44 7.22 -15.30
N GLU A 82 5.76 7.88 -14.36
CA GLU A 82 6.35 8.94 -13.54
C GLU A 82 7.55 8.44 -12.73
N LEU A 83 7.46 7.24 -12.14
CA LEU A 83 8.58 6.62 -11.43
C LEU A 83 9.79 6.44 -12.34
N LYS A 84 9.59 5.92 -13.56
CA LYS A 84 10.66 5.74 -14.55
C LYS A 84 11.28 7.06 -15.00
N GLU A 85 10.48 8.11 -15.19
CA GLU A 85 10.97 9.47 -15.52
C GLU A 85 11.88 10.04 -14.42
N TYR A 86 11.66 9.63 -13.17
CA TYR A 86 12.49 9.99 -12.01
C TYR A 86 13.61 8.98 -11.71
N GLY A 87 13.88 8.04 -12.62
CA GLY A 87 14.98 7.08 -12.53
C GLY A 87 14.72 5.87 -11.64
N HIS A 88 13.46 5.54 -11.35
CA HIS A 88 13.12 4.29 -10.67
C HIS A 88 13.36 3.08 -11.58
N GLU A 89 14.11 2.11 -11.07
CA GLU A 89 14.37 0.86 -11.77
C GLU A 89 13.69 -0.31 -11.06
N TYR A 90 13.04 -1.17 -11.86
CA TYR A 90 12.41 -2.39 -11.39
C TYR A 90 13.42 -3.53 -11.35
N GLU A 91 13.71 -4.04 -10.16
CA GLU A 91 14.68 -5.13 -9.96
C GLU A 91 13.98 -6.48 -9.76
N SER A 92 14.45 -7.52 -10.45
CA SER A 92 13.93 -8.89 -10.31
C SER A 92 14.17 -9.51 -8.93
N SER A 93 15.08 -8.95 -8.12
CA SER A 93 15.42 -9.40 -6.76
C SER A 93 14.21 -9.43 -5.82
N TRP A 94 13.16 -8.65 -6.12
CA TRP A 94 11.93 -8.57 -5.34
C TRP A 94 10.84 -9.54 -5.80
N ILE A 95 11.12 -10.37 -6.81
CA ILE A 95 10.21 -11.38 -7.33
C ILE A 95 10.59 -12.74 -6.75
N THR A 96 9.71 -13.32 -5.95
CA THR A 96 9.97 -14.56 -5.21
C THR A 96 9.73 -15.84 -6.01
N ARG A 97 9.38 -15.72 -7.30
CA ARG A 97 9.09 -16.84 -8.19
C ARG A 97 9.62 -16.56 -9.60
N PRO A 98 9.79 -17.60 -10.43
CA PRO A 98 10.01 -17.40 -11.86
C PRO A 98 8.89 -16.60 -12.50
N LEU A 99 9.24 -15.73 -13.44
CA LEU A 99 8.29 -15.03 -14.31
C LEU A 99 7.64 -16.03 -15.26
N LYS A 100 6.36 -15.80 -15.56
CA LYS A 100 5.67 -16.49 -16.65
C LYS A 100 6.07 -15.86 -17.99
N TYR A 101 5.75 -16.56 -19.08
CA TYR A 101 6.12 -16.16 -20.44
C TYR A 101 5.61 -14.76 -20.82
N ASP A 102 4.44 -14.38 -20.31
CA ASP A 102 3.75 -13.11 -20.57
C ASP A 102 4.03 -12.01 -19.53
N GLU A 103 4.85 -12.30 -18.51
CA GLU A 103 5.13 -11.38 -17.41
C GLU A 103 6.48 -10.68 -17.59
N THR A 104 6.49 -9.38 -17.32
CA THR A 104 7.72 -8.59 -17.15
C THR A 104 7.97 -8.32 -15.67
N ILE A 105 9.20 -7.94 -15.33
CA ILE A 105 9.55 -7.52 -13.96
C ILE A 105 8.63 -6.38 -13.50
N GLU A 106 8.45 -5.37 -14.37
CA GLU A 106 7.58 -4.22 -14.12
C GLU A 106 6.13 -4.65 -13.91
N SER A 107 5.57 -5.50 -14.78
CA SER A 107 4.16 -5.90 -14.67
C SER A 107 3.85 -6.66 -13.38
N VAL A 108 4.82 -7.40 -12.84
CA VAL A 108 4.66 -8.12 -11.56
C VAL A 108 4.79 -7.19 -10.36
N LEU A 109 5.78 -6.28 -10.38
CA LEU A 109 6.06 -5.40 -9.24
C LEU A 109 5.10 -4.20 -9.17
N CYS A 110 4.55 -3.74 -10.29
CA CYS A 110 3.49 -2.72 -10.32
C CYS A 110 2.20 -3.22 -9.65
N GLY A 111 1.92 -4.52 -9.75
CA GLY A 111 0.71 -5.14 -9.22
C GLY A 111 0.72 -5.35 -7.71
N HIS A 112 1.71 -4.89 -6.96
CA HIS A 112 1.71 -5.03 -5.50
C HIS A 112 0.55 -4.28 -4.84
N SER A 113 0.01 -4.85 -3.76
CA SER A 113 -1.20 -4.32 -3.11
C SER A 113 -1.00 -2.94 -2.50
N GLU A 114 0.22 -2.59 -2.07
CA GLU A 114 0.54 -1.22 -1.62
C GLU A 114 0.29 -0.19 -2.72
N LYS A 115 0.77 -0.47 -3.93
CA LYS A 115 0.62 0.45 -5.07
C LYS A 115 -0.83 0.54 -5.52
N LEU A 116 -1.57 -0.57 -5.52
CA LEU A 116 -3.01 -0.57 -5.79
C LEU A 116 -3.76 0.34 -4.81
N ALA A 117 -3.46 0.26 -3.52
CA ALA A 117 -4.09 1.09 -2.51
C ALA A 117 -3.72 2.59 -2.66
N ILE A 118 -2.46 2.90 -2.99
CA ILE A 118 -2.01 4.27 -3.26
C ILE A 118 -2.68 4.83 -4.53
N ALA A 119 -2.71 4.06 -5.62
CA ALA A 119 -3.39 4.45 -6.86
C ALA A 119 -4.88 4.72 -6.64
N PHE A 120 -5.55 3.87 -5.85
CA PHE A 120 -6.94 4.09 -5.47
C PHE A 120 -7.14 5.42 -4.72
N ASN A 121 -6.23 5.78 -3.81
CA ASN A 121 -6.31 7.08 -3.12
C ASN A 121 -6.23 8.26 -4.09
N PHE A 122 -5.34 8.23 -5.09
CA PHE A 122 -5.24 9.28 -6.10
C PHE A 122 -6.48 9.37 -7.00
N ILE A 123 -7.13 8.26 -7.30
CA ILE A 123 -8.39 8.25 -8.06
C ILE A 123 -9.50 8.94 -7.28
N GLN A 124 -9.57 8.68 -5.97
CA GLN A 124 -10.61 9.23 -5.12
C GLN A 124 -10.35 10.68 -4.74
N ASN A 125 -9.09 11.05 -4.59
CA ASN A 125 -8.63 12.43 -4.39
C ASN A 125 -7.35 12.66 -5.22
N PRO A 126 -7.43 13.39 -6.35
CA PRO A 126 -6.28 13.63 -7.23
C PRO A 126 -5.13 14.42 -6.60
N ARG A 127 -5.37 15.14 -5.50
CA ARG A 127 -4.36 15.95 -4.81
C ARG A 127 -4.46 15.76 -3.29
N PRO A 128 -4.20 14.55 -2.77
CA PRO A 128 -4.28 14.30 -1.35
C PRO A 128 -3.10 14.97 -0.64
N THR A 129 -3.34 15.56 0.53
CA THR A 129 -2.27 16.08 1.37
C THR A 129 -1.47 14.95 2.02
N PHE A 130 -2.16 13.87 2.42
CA PHE A 130 -1.58 12.64 2.93
C PHE A 130 -2.38 11.39 2.50
N ILE A 131 -1.73 10.23 2.51
CA ILE A 131 -2.33 8.91 2.29
C ILE A 131 -1.91 7.98 3.43
N GLN A 132 -2.85 7.22 3.99
CA GLN A 132 -2.55 6.16 4.96
C GLN A 132 -2.99 4.79 4.43
N ILE A 133 -2.06 3.83 4.46
CA ILE A 133 -2.31 2.43 4.09
C ILE A 133 -1.77 1.50 5.18
N THR A 134 -2.43 0.36 5.37
CA THR A 134 -1.99 -0.69 6.30
C THR A 134 -1.83 -2.02 5.59
N LYS A 135 -0.66 -2.66 5.73
CA LYS A 135 -0.32 -3.97 5.18
C LYS A 135 -0.15 -5.02 6.28
N ASN A 136 -0.64 -6.23 6.03
CA ASN A 136 -0.52 -7.36 6.96
C ASN A 136 0.87 -8.04 7.00
N LEU A 137 1.72 -7.76 6.01
CA LEU A 137 3.10 -8.25 5.88
C LEU A 137 4.08 -7.07 5.82
N ARG A 138 5.38 -7.32 6.05
CA ARG A 138 6.43 -6.29 5.81
C ARG A 138 6.34 -5.79 4.37
N VAL A 139 6.48 -4.48 4.19
CA VAL A 139 6.59 -3.86 2.86
C VAL A 139 7.89 -4.34 2.20
N CYS A 140 7.84 -4.70 0.92
CA CYS A 140 9.05 -5.10 0.19
C CYS A 140 9.89 -3.87 -0.20
N GLY A 141 11.18 -4.06 -0.48
CA GLY A 141 12.07 -2.95 -0.81
C GLY A 141 11.70 -2.23 -2.10
N GLU A 142 11.09 -2.92 -3.06
CA GLU A 142 10.55 -2.28 -4.26
C GLU A 142 9.40 -1.33 -3.93
N CYS A 143 8.39 -1.79 -3.18
CA CYS A 143 7.28 -0.95 -2.74
C CYS A 143 7.77 0.21 -1.86
N HIS A 144 8.78 -0.01 -1.02
CA HIS A 144 9.39 1.04 -0.21
C HIS A 144 9.99 2.15 -1.09
N ARG A 145 10.85 1.79 -2.06
CA ARG A 145 11.47 2.74 -2.99
C ARG A 145 10.43 3.48 -3.84
N ALA A 146 9.46 2.74 -4.39
CA ALA A 146 8.38 3.32 -5.17
C ALA A 146 7.55 4.31 -4.33
N THR A 147 7.15 3.94 -3.11
CA THR A 147 6.35 4.82 -2.23
C THR A 147 7.10 6.11 -1.89
N LYS A 148 8.40 6.01 -1.62
CA LYS A 148 9.27 7.19 -1.36
C LYS A 148 9.28 8.15 -2.55
N LEU A 149 9.42 7.64 -3.76
CA LEU A 149 9.40 8.45 -4.96
C LEU A 149 8.01 9.00 -5.28
N ILE A 150 6.94 8.21 -5.11
CA ILE A 150 5.57 8.68 -5.32
C ILE A 150 5.26 9.86 -4.39
N ALA A 151 5.62 9.78 -3.10
CA ALA A 151 5.44 10.86 -2.14
C ALA A 151 6.11 12.17 -2.60
N LYS A 152 7.31 12.05 -3.18
CA LYS A 152 8.04 13.18 -3.77
C LYS A 152 7.39 13.70 -5.05
N ILE A 153 7.07 12.84 -6.00
CA ILE A 153 6.54 13.24 -7.32
C ILE A 153 5.18 13.91 -7.17
N ARG A 154 4.29 13.30 -6.38
CA ARG A 154 2.91 13.76 -6.20
C ARG A 154 2.74 14.76 -5.06
N GLN A 155 3.84 15.17 -4.40
CA GLN A 155 3.84 16.18 -3.34
C GLN A 155 2.83 15.86 -2.21
N CYS A 156 2.70 14.58 -1.86
CA CYS A 156 1.83 14.08 -0.82
C CYS A 156 2.63 13.27 0.21
N GLU A 157 2.25 13.33 1.48
CA GLU A 157 2.84 12.44 2.48
C GLU A 157 2.19 11.05 2.42
N ILE A 158 2.94 10.00 2.65
CA ILE A 158 2.39 8.63 2.69
C ILE A 158 2.84 7.97 3.98
N ILE A 159 1.88 7.43 4.73
CA ILE A 159 2.12 6.64 5.93
C ILE A 159 1.75 5.19 5.62
N VAL A 160 2.72 4.31 5.76
CA VAL A 160 2.54 2.87 5.56
C VAL A 160 2.77 2.15 6.87
N ARG A 161 1.70 1.60 7.43
CA ARG A 161 1.77 0.70 8.57
C ARG A 161 1.90 -0.73 8.06
N ASP A 162 2.95 -1.43 8.44
CA ASP A 162 3.15 -2.83 8.06
C ASP A 162 3.23 -3.74 9.29
N ALA A 163 3.51 -5.04 9.09
CA ALA A 163 3.58 -6.00 10.19
C ALA A 163 4.66 -5.70 11.25
N ASN A 164 5.68 -4.92 10.86
CA ASN A 164 6.86 -4.65 11.66
C ASN A 164 6.86 -3.26 12.27
N ARG A 165 6.41 -2.24 11.51
CA ARG A 165 6.59 -0.82 11.85
C ARG A 165 5.64 0.09 11.09
N ILE A 166 5.64 1.36 11.50
CA ILE A 166 5.05 2.46 10.74
C ILE A 166 6.17 3.17 10.00
N GLN A 167 6.00 3.38 8.70
CA GLN A 167 6.93 4.06 7.82
C GLN A 167 6.27 5.34 7.34
N HIS A 168 6.96 6.47 7.48
CA HIS A 168 6.51 7.76 7.00
C HIS A 168 7.37 8.17 5.81
N PHE A 169 6.73 8.46 4.68
CA PHE A 169 7.35 8.95 3.47
C PHE A 169 6.98 10.42 3.27
N TYR A 170 8.00 11.27 3.22
CA TYR A 170 7.86 12.72 3.18
C TYR A 170 7.89 13.24 1.74
N LYS A 171 7.30 14.42 1.51
CA LYS A 171 7.21 15.08 0.18
C LYS A 171 8.56 15.44 -0.45
N ASN A 172 9.63 15.45 0.35
CA ASN A 172 10.99 15.69 -0.14
C ASN A 172 11.71 14.40 -0.58
N GLY A 173 11.03 13.25 -0.54
CA GLY A 173 11.60 11.95 -0.92
C GLY A 173 12.46 11.31 0.17
N LEU A 174 12.31 11.74 1.42
CA LEU A 174 12.89 11.07 2.57
C LEU A 174 11.88 10.08 3.18
N CYS A 175 12.39 9.12 3.95
CA CYS A 175 11.57 8.20 4.72
C CYS A 175 12.06 8.14 6.18
N SER A 176 11.16 7.91 7.12
CA SER A 176 11.48 7.85 8.55
C SER A 176 12.42 6.69 8.93
N CYS A 177 12.55 5.67 8.07
CA CYS A 177 13.47 4.56 8.29
C CYS A 177 14.88 4.81 7.75
N GLN A 178 15.16 5.96 7.10
CA GLN A 178 16.46 6.31 6.54
C GLN A 178 17.00 5.22 5.58
N ASP A 179 16.11 4.63 4.79
CA ASP A 179 16.39 3.51 3.88
C ASP A 179 16.87 2.21 4.58
N HIS A 180 16.71 2.11 5.92
CA HIS A 180 16.88 0.86 6.68
C HIS A 180 15.59 0.01 6.65
N PHE A 181 15.23 -0.50 5.47
CA PHE A 181 13.96 -1.20 5.22
C PHE A 181 14.00 -2.70 5.37
#